data_AF-A0A3R6NES7-F1
#
_entry.id   AF-A0A3R6NES7-F1
#
_cell.length_a   1.000
_cell.length_b   1.000
_cell.length_c   1.000
_cell.angle_alpha   90.00
_cell.angle_beta   90.00
_cell.angle_gamma   90.00
#
_symmetry.space_group_name_H-M   'P 1'
#
loop_
_entity.id
_entity.type
_entity.pdbx_description
1 polymer ?
#
loop_
_entity_poly.entity_id
_entity_poly.type
_entity_poly.pdbx_seq_one_letter_code
_entity_poly.pdbx_strand_id
1 'polypeptide(L)'
;MSKNRSKKAAQKPREYLLKRVIREGDVWAKASMLVMGIANIRRKQIVKGLLFLLAEAAFIFYMAVSGIRALGNMITLGTQTQGWVFDETLGIDVLTEGDNSMLLLLYGVVCLFLIVFFVLTWRANLKSALEVQALEKAGKKVPGLIDDVKVYLDAKFHRTILTFPMIGVLAFTVLPLVYMILVAFTNYDNAHQPPGNLFTWIGLDNFVTILGSGSTISKTFWPILGWTITWAVFATVLNYIGGILLALLINRKGVKFKGLWRTIFVMSIAIPSFVSLLIMKTMLQPEGAVNVLLKSWGVIQDSIPFLTNATLAKVTIIVVNLWIGIPYTMLITSGILMNIPADLYEAARVDGANARVMFRKITMPYVLFVTTPYLITQFIGNINNFNVIYLLSKGGPSTLDYYQAGKTDLLVTWLYKLTVTSKDYSYASAIGILVFVISAVFSLITYRRTSAYNNEEAFQ
;
A
#
# COMPACT_ATOMS: atom_id res chain seq x y z
N MET A 1 -52.80 12.86 7.64
CA MET A 1 -52.43 13.25 6.26
C MET A 1 -51.38 14.38 6.17
N SER A 2 -50.38 14.45 7.06
CA SER A 2 -49.43 15.60 7.13
C SER A 2 -47.97 15.24 7.45
N LYS A 3 -47.48 14.06 7.05
CA LYS A 3 -46.06 13.68 7.26
C LYS A 3 -45.30 13.24 5.99
N ASN A 4 -45.97 13.17 4.84
CA ASN A 4 -45.38 12.66 3.59
C ASN A 4 -44.93 13.71 2.57
N ARG A 5 -45.01 15.02 2.88
CA ARG A 5 -44.52 16.08 1.96
C ARG A 5 -43.08 16.53 2.21
N SER A 6 -42.48 16.20 3.36
CA SER A 6 -41.09 16.61 3.68
C SER A 6 -40.02 15.68 3.06
N LYS A 7 -40.33 14.40 2.81
CA LYS A 7 -39.39 13.45 2.18
C LYS A 7 -39.29 13.56 0.64
N LYS A 8 -40.16 14.33 -0.02
CA LYS A 8 -40.14 14.48 -1.50
C LYS A 8 -39.20 15.58 -2.02
N ALA A 9 -38.54 16.35 -1.15
CA ALA A 9 -37.55 17.35 -1.57
C ALA A 9 -36.12 16.79 -1.73
N ALA A 10 -35.91 15.51 -1.40
CA ALA A 10 -34.59 14.88 -1.27
C ALA A 10 -34.31 13.85 -2.37
N GLN A 11 -34.48 14.19 -3.65
CA GLN A 11 -33.87 13.49 -4.80
C GLN A 11 -34.27 14.20 -6.10
N LYS A 12 -33.64 15.35 -6.39
CA LYS A 12 -33.44 15.71 -7.80
C LYS A 12 -32.24 14.89 -8.31
N PRO A 13 -32.23 14.43 -9.57
CA PRO A 13 -31.13 13.64 -10.10
C PRO A 13 -29.81 14.38 -9.89
N ARG A 14 -28.69 13.64 -9.79
CA ARG A 14 -27.32 14.17 -9.82
C ARG A 14 -27.06 14.87 -11.16
N GLU A 15 -27.71 16.00 -11.40
CA GLU A 15 -27.46 16.84 -12.54
C GLU A 15 -26.05 17.41 -12.34
N TYR A 16 -25.16 17.20 -13.31
CA TYR A 16 -23.77 17.62 -13.23
C TYR A 16 -23.69 19.09 -12.78
N LEU A 17 -22.86 19.39 -11.78
CA LEU A 17 -22.76 20.71 -11.15
C LEU A 17 -22.64 21.84 -12.18
N LEU A 18 -21.87 21.62 -13.24
CA LEU A 18 -21.70 22.55 -14.35
C LEU A 18 -23.01 22.87 -15.07
N LYS A 19 -23.80 21.85 -15.41
CA LYS A 19 -25.11 22.01 -16.08
C LYS A 19 -26.06 22.81 -15.21
N ARG A 20 -26.02 22.60 -13.89
CA ARG A 20 -26.80 23.37 -12.93
C ARG A 20 -26.38 24.83 -12.85
N VAL A 21 -25.07 25.13 -12.83
CA VAL A 21 -24.59 26.52 -12.86
C VAL A 21 -25.03 27.23 -14.14
N ILE A 22 -24.93 26.56 -15.30
CA ILE A 22 -25.30 27.17 -16.58
C ILE A 22 -26.81 27.43 -16.68
N ARG A 23 -27.63 26.51 -16.18
CA ARG A 23 -29.09 26.57 -16.28
C ARG A 23 -29.74 27.43 -15.18
N GLU A 24 -29.29 27.28 -13.94
CA GLU A 24 -29.91 27.87 -12.75
C GLU A 24 -29.12 29.09 -12.21
N GLY A 25 -27.87 29.27 -12.63
CA GLY A 25 -26.98 30.33 -12.15
C GLY A 25 -27.32 31.71 -12.71
N ASP A 26 -27.24 32.72 -11.86
CA ASP A 26 -27.28 34.12 -12.27
C ASP A 26 -25.97 34.56 -12.95
N VAL A 27 -25.91 35.81 -13.42
CA VAL A 27 -24.75 36.36 -14.15
C VAL A 27 -23.46 36.19 -13.33
N TRP A 28 -23.54 36.37 -12.00
CA TRP A 28 -22.38 36.25 -11.11
C TRP A 28 -21.97 34.80 -10.87
N ALA A 29 -22.92 33.88 -10.68
CA ALA A 29 -22.63 32.46 -10.57
C ALA A 29 -22.00 31.90 -11.87
N LYS A 30 -22.42 32.43 -13.03
CA LYS A 30 -21.81 32.11 -14.32
C LYS A 30 -20.43 32.74 -14.47
N ALA A 31 -20.25 33.99 -14.05
CA ALA A 31 -18.95 34.65 -14.02
C ALA A 31 -17.95 33.90 -13.13
N SER A 32 -18.42 33.26 -12.04
CA SER A 32 -17.61 32.38 -11.19
C SER A 32 -17.03 31.14 -11.87
N MET A 33 -17.42 30.83 -13.11
CA MET A 33 -16.75 29.81 -13.92
C MET A 33 -15.41 30.30 -14.49
N LEU A 34 -15.29 31.60 -14.77
CA LEU A 34 -14.11 32.24 -15.37
C LEU A 34 -13.25 32.98 -14.35
N VAL A 35 -13.88 33.55 -13.31
CA VAL A 35 -13.20 34.29 -12.24
C VAL A 35 -13.71 33.74 -10.91
N MET A 36 -12.91 32.88 -10.30
CA MET A 36 -13.24 32.22 -9.05
C MET A 36 -13.49 33.24 -7.94
N GLY A 37 -14.51 32.99 -7.11
CA GLY A 37 -14.86 33.84 -5.98
C GLY A 37 -15.69 35.09 -6.30
N ILE A 38 -15.92 35.47 -7.56
CA ILE A 38 -16.65 36.71 -7.90
C ILE A 38 -18.10 36.72 -7.37
N ALA A 39 -18.83 35.61 -7.45
CA ALA A 39 -20.17 35.48 -6.89
C ALA A 39 -20.18 35.60 -5.36
N ASN A 40 -19.15 35.07 -4.70
CA ASN A 40 -18.99 35.16 -3.25
C ASN A 40 -18.69 36.60 -2.80
N ILE A 41 -17.80 37.29 -3.52
CA ILE A 41 -17.46 38.70 -3.26
C ILE A 41 -18.72 39.57 -3.42
N ARG A 42 -19.46 39.41 -4.52
CA ARG A 42 -20.66 40.19 -4.81
C ARG A 42 -21.75 40.05 -3.75
N ARG A 43 -21.83 38.88 -3.11
CA ARG A 43 -22.82 38.55 -2.08
C ARG A 43 -22.26 38.65 -0.65
N LYS A 44 -21.26 39.51 -0.46
CA LYS A 44 -20.67 39.88 0.84
C LYS A 44 -19.89 38.77 1.56
N GLN A 45 -19.56 37.66 0.92
CA GLN A 45 -18.56 36.69 1.42
C GLN A 45 -17.17 37.01 0.88
N ILE A 46 -16.65 38.18 1.28
CA ILE A 46 -15.41 38.75 0.71
C ILE A 46 -14.22 37.81 0.94
N VAL A 47 -13.99 37.37 2.19
CA VAL A 47 -12.78 36.59 2.52
C VAL A 47 -12.74 35.26 1.75
N LYS A 48 -13.85 34.52 1.73
CA LYS A 48 -13.95 33.25 0.99
C LYS A 48 -13.81 33.44 -0.51
N GLY A 49 -14.39 34.52 -1.05
CA GLY A 49 -14.22 34.88 -2.45
C GLY A 49 -12.78 35.26 -2.81
N LEU A 50 -12.10 36.02 -1.96
CA LEU A 50 -10.68 36.35 -2.13
C LEU A 50 -9.79 35.11 -2.08
N LEU A 51 -10.06 34.15 -1.20
CA LEU A 51 -9.32 32.88 -1.17
C LEU A 51 -9.45 32.08 -2.48
N PHE A 52 -10.67 32.03 -3.04
CA PHE A 52 -10.88 31.37 -4.33
C PHE A 52 -10.17 32.11 -5.48
N LEU A 53 -10.21 33.44 -5.49
CA LEU A 53 -9.53 34.26 -6.48
C LEU A 53 -8.00 34.12 -6.37
N LEU A 54 -7.45 34.10 -5.15
CA LEU A 54 -6.02 33.88 -4.90
C LEU A 54 -5.59 32.50 -5.38
N ALA A 55 -6.39 31.46 -5.11
CA ALA A 55 -6.10 30.11 -5.59
C ALA A 55 -6.05 30.03 -7.13
N GLU A 56 -6.95 30.74 -7.82
CA GLU A 56 -6.95 30.86 -9.27
C GLU A 56 -5.72 31.62 -9.79
N ALA A 57 -5.44 32.81 -9.24
CA ALA A 57 -4.29 33.61 -9.63
C ALA A 57 -2.96 32.87 -9.40
N ALA A 58 -2.81 32.20 -8.25
CA ALA A 58 -1.63 31.40 -7.94
C ALA A 58 -1.46 30.21 -8.89
N PHE A 59 -2.55 29.53 -9.24
CA PHE A 59 -2.51 28.43 -10.20
C PHE A 59 -2.15 28.91 -11.61
N ILE A 60 -2.76 29.99 -12.09
CA ILE A 60 -2.44 30.58 -13.41
C ILE A 60 -0.97 31.02 -13.46
N PHE A 61 -0.51 31.70 -12.41
CA PHE A 61 0.89 32.11 -12.29
C PHE A 61 1.83 30.91 -12.32
N TYR A 62 1.56 29.87 -11.52
CA TYR A 62 2.34 28.63 -11.53
C TYR A 62 2.36 27.98 -12.92
N MET A 63 1.21 27.89 -13.59
CA MET A 63 1.11 27.30 -14.93
C MET A 63 1.92 28.09 -15.96
N ALA A 64 1.89 29.42 -15.91
CA ALA A 64 2.61 30.30 -16.81
C ALA A 64 4.14 30.24 -16.61
N VAL A 65 4.60 30.16 -15.35
CA VAL A 65 6.03 30.18 -15.02
C VAL A 65 6.66 28.79 -15.17
N SER A 66 5.99 27.74 -14.66
CA SER A 66 6.58 26.42 -14.51
C SER A 66 5.70 25.28 -15.02
N GLY A 67 4.38 25.33 -14.81
CA GLY A 67 3.50 24.18 -15.02
C GLY A 67 3.43 23.71 -16.47
N ILE A 68 3.27 24.61 -17.45
CA ILE A 68 3.26 24.23 -18.88
C ILE A 68 4.60 23.60 -19.28
N ARG A 69 5.71 24.18 -18.83
CA ARG A 69 7.06 23.64 -19.07
C ARG A 69 7.25 22.28 -18.40
N ALA A 70 6.77 22.10 -17.17
CA ALA A 70 6.84 20.83 -16.45
C ALA A 70 6.08 19.70 -17.18
N LEU A 71 4.90 20.00 -17.75
CA LEU A 71 4.16 19.03 -18.55
C LEU A 71 4.88 18.68 -19.85
N GLY A 72 5.46 19.67 -20.54
CA GLY A 72 6.28 19.42 -21.74
C GLY A 72 7.52 18.58 -21.43
N ASN A 73 8.23 18.94 -20.37
CA ASN A 73 9.46 18.26 -19.94
C ASN A 73 9.20 16.84 -19.40
N MET A 74 8.01 16.56 -18.88
CA MET A 74 7.61 15.20 -18.52
C MET A 74 7.55 14.27 -19.75
N ILE A 75 7.25 14.82 -20.92
CA ILE A 75 7.20 14.05 -22.18
C ILE A 75 8.60 13.87 -22.75
N THR A 76 9.43 14.92 -22.77
CA THR A 76 10.77 14.85 -23.37
C THR A 76 11.79 14.19 -22.46
N LEU A 77 11.63 14.29 -21.14
CA LEU A 77 12.57 13.82 -20.11
C LEU A 77 13.98 14.40 -20.22
N GLY A 78 14.11 15.58 -20.84
CA GLY A 78 15.37 16.28 -21.06
C GLY A 78 15.89 16.13 -22.49
N THR A 79 16.76 17.05 -22.87
CA THR A 79 17.36 17.12 -24.21
C THR A 79 18.86 17.33 -24.16
N GLN A 80 19.38 17.92 -23.08
CA GLN A 80 20.81 18.20 -22.92
C GLN A 80 21.39 17.33 -21.81
N THR A 81 22.36 16.49 -22.15
CA THR A 81 23.13 15.71 -21.18
C THR A 81 24.19 16.58 -20.52
N GLN A 82 24.52 16.28 -19.27
CA GLN A 82 25.62 16.94 -18.57
C GLN A 82 26.94 16.67 -19.31
N GLY A 83 27.76 17.72 -19.50
CA GLY A 83 28.99 17.60 -20.26
C GLY A 83 29.98 18.74 -20.00
N TRP A 84 31.24 18.46 -20.31
CA TRP A 84 32.30 19.46 -20.31
C TRP A 84 32.14 20.34 -21.54
N VAL A 85 31.95 21.63 -21.32
CA VAL A 85 31.91 22.64 -22.38
C VAL A 85 33.04 23.63 -22.11
N PHE A 86 33.84 23.89 -23.13
CA PHE A 86 34.93 24.87 -23.04
C PHE A 86 34.33 26.26 -22.87
N ASP A 87 34.59 26.89 -21.72
CA ASP A 87 34.13 28.25 -21.45
C ASP A 87 35.19 29.23 -21.96
N GLU A 88 34.91 29.89 -23.10
CA GLU A 88 35.80 30.87 -23.72
C GLU A 88 36.15 32.04 -22.79
N THR A 89 35.34 32.33 -21.77
CA THR A 89 35.58 33.42 -20.82
C THR A 89 36.55 33.05 -19.70
N LEU A 90 36.58 31.76 -19.32
CA LEU A 90 37.43 31.25 -18.24
C LEU A 90 38.66 30.49 -18.78
N GLY A 91 38.68 30.15 -20.07
CA GLY A 91 39.78 29.42 -20.71
C GLY A 91 39.96 27.99 -20.18
N ILE A 92 38.94 27.45 -19.51
CA ILE A 92 38.92 26.12 -18.92
C ILE A 92 37.62 25.40 -19.28
N ASP A 93 37.66 24.07 -19.34
CA ASP A 93 36.46 23.25 -19.47
C ASP A 93 35.64 23.33 -18.19
N VAL A 94 34.40 23.82 -18.30
CA VAL A 94 33.46 23.90 -17.19
C VAL A 94 32.39 22.83 -17.39
N LEU A 95 32.09 22.11 -16.31
CA LEU A 95 31.01 21.12 -16.29
C LEU A 95 29.67 21.87 -16.32
N THR A 96 29.01 21.90 -17.48
CA THR A 96 27.69 22.49 -17.62
C THR A 96 26.64 21.55 -17.06
N GLU A 97 25.76 22.05 -16.18
CA GLU A 97 24.66 21.26 -15.64
C GLU A 97 23.67 20.91 -16.77
N GLY A 98 23.54 19.61 -17.06
CA GLY A 98 22.54 19.10 -17.99
C GLY A 98 21.15 19.01 -17.38
N ASP A 99 20.17 18.63 -18.20
CA ASP A 99 18.83 18.33 -17.75
C ASP A 99 18.82 17.16 -16.74
N ASN A 100 17.81 17.11 -15.89
CA ASN A 100 17.64 16.01 -14.93
C ASN A 100 16.31 15.30 -15.14
N SER A 101 16.31 14.22 -15.92
CA SER A 101 15.11 13.43 -16.26
C SER A 101 14.27 13.05 -15.03
N MET A 102 14.91 12.73 -13.90
CA MET A 102 14.24 12.38 -12.64
C MET A 102 13.42 13.54 -12.11
N LEU A 103 14.01 14.74 -12.03
CA LEU A 103 13.32 15.94 -11.56
C LEU A 103 12.24 16.41 -12.56
N LEU A 104 12.50 16.31 -13.86
CA LEU A 104 11.53 16.67 -14.89
C LEU A 104 10.26 15.79 -14.80
N LEU A 105 10.44 14.48 -14.65
CA LEU A 105 9.32 13.55 -14.43
C LEU A 105 8.58 13.85 -13.11
N LEU A 106 9.32 14.08 -12.03
CA LEU A 106 8.73 14.39 -10.71
C LEU A 106 7.89 15.68 -10.75
N TYR A 107 8.42 16.76 -11.31
CA TYR A 107 7.69 18.03 -11.43
C TYR A 107 6.49 17.92 -12.36
N GLY A 108 6.59 17.11 -13.43
CA GLY A 108 5.44 16.77 -14.27
C GLY A 108 4.31 16.10 -13.48
N VAL A 109 4.64 15.08 -12.68
CA VAL A 109 3.67 14.40 -11.81
C VAL A 109 3.07 15.35 -10.78
N VAL A 110 3.89 16.15 -10.09
CA VAL A 110 3.41 17.18 -9.14
C VAL A 110 2.44 18.14 -9.85
N CYS A 111 2.76 18.58 -11.08
CA CYS A 111 1.89 19.44 -11.87
C CYS A 111 0.53 18.78 -12.15
N LEU A 112 0.48 17.50 -12.51
CA LEU A 112 -0.79 16.75 -12.69
C LEU A 112 -1.64 16.76 -11.41
N PHE A 113 -1.03 16.55 -10.24
CA PHE A 113 -1.74 16.62 -8.97
C PHE A 113 -2.24 18.03 -8.65
N LEU A 114 -1.45 19.06 -8.95
CA LEU A 114 -1.86 20.46 -8.80
C LEU A 114 -3.03 20.81 -9.72
N ILE A 115 -3.06 20.28 -10.95
CA ILE A 115 -4.21 20.44 -11.88
C ILE A 115 -5.46 19.77 -11.30
N VAL A 116 -5.35 18.53 -10.79
CA VAL A 116 -6.49 17.85 -10.15
C VAL A 116 -6.98 18.62 -8.92
N PHE A 117 -6.07 19.08 -8.07
CA PHE A 117 -6.39 19.90 -6.90
C PHE A 117 -7.08 21.21 -7.30
N PHE A 118 -6.61 21.87 -8.36
CA PHE A 118 -7.23 23.06 -8.91
C PHE A 118 -8.65 22.78 -9.41
N VAL A 119 -8.87 21.69 -10.17
CA VAL A 119 -10.21 21.29 -10.64
C VAL A 119 -11.15 21.01 -9.48
N LEU A 120 -10.67 20.38 -8.39
CA LEU A 120 -11.47 20.17 -7.18
C LEU A 120 -11.83 21.49 -6.49
N THR A 121 -10.89 22.43 -6.40
CA THR A 121 -11.10 23.77 -5.82
C THR A 121 -12.05 24.59 -6.67
N TRP A 122 -11.91 24.55 -7.99
CA TRP A 122 -12.82 25.19 -8.95
C TRP A 122 -14.25 24.64 -8.83
N ARG A 123 -14.42 23.31 -8.70
CA ARG A 123 -15.73 22.70 -8.42
C ARG A 123 -16.31 23.14 -7.08
N ALA A 124 -15.48 23.29 -6.05
CA ALA A 124 -15.92 23.79 -4.74
C ALA A 124 -16.37 25.26 -4.82
N ASN A 125 -15.67 26.09 -5.61
CA ASN A 125 -16.07 27.46 -5.91
C ASN A 125 -17.45 27.52 -6.60
N LEU A 126 -17.69 26.72 -7.64
CA LEU A 126 -18.99 26.69 -8.33
C LEU A 126 -20.13 26.26 -7.42
N LYS A 127 -19.88 25.27 -6.56
CA LYS A 127 -20.85 24.83 -5.56
C LYS A 127 -21.16 25.95 -4.58
N SER A 128 -20.14 26.63 -4.09
CA SER A 128 -20.28 27.80 -3.21
C SER A 128 -21.09 28.92 -3.88
N ALA A 129 -20.81 29.24 -5.15
CA ALA A 129 -21.54 30.27 -5.89
C ALA A 129 -23.05 29.98 -5.98
N LEU A 130 -23.44 28.72 -6.19
CA LEU A 130 -24.85 28.30 -6.20
C LEU A 130 -25.49 28.30 -4.81
N GLU A 131 -24.76 27.87 -3.78
CA GLU A 131 -25.25 27.87 -2.39
C GLU A 131 -25.56 29.30 -1.92
N VAL A 132 -24.66 30.25 -2.19
CA VAL A 132 -24.88 31.64 -1.81
C VAL A 132 -26.01 32.28 -2.62
N GLN A 133 -26.17 31.91 -3.90
CA GLN A 133 -27.31 32.35 -4.72
C GLN A 133 -28.64 31.89 -4.12
N ALA A 134 -28.71 30.62 -3.71
CA ALA A 134 -29.92 30.06 -3.15
C ALA A 134 -30.27 30.72 -1.81
N LEU A 135 -29.27 31.05 -0.98
CA LEU A 135 -29.45 31.76 0.28
C LEU A 135 -29.95 33.20 0.07
N GLU A 136 -29.38 33.92 -0.90
CA GLU A 136 -29.81 35.28 -1.27
C GLU A 136 -31.25 35.28 -1.81
N LYS A 137 -31.59 34.36 -2.73
CA LYS A 137 -32.97 34.21 -3.23
C LYS A 137 -33.98 33.84 -2.14
N ALA A 138 -33.54 33.12 -1.11
CA ALA A 138 -34.37 32.76 0.04
C ALA A 138 -34.46 33.87 1.11
N GLY A 139 -33.83 35.04 0.89
CA GLY A 139 -33.78 36.12 1.87
C GLY A 139 -33.02 35.76 3.15
N LYS A 140 -32.20 34.70 3.13
CA LYS A 140 -31.46 34.23 4.31
C LYS A 140 -30.12 34.95 4.42
N LYS A 141 -29.66 35.17 5.65
CA LYS A 141 -28.34 35.73 5.91
C LYS A 141 -27.27 34.79 5.33
N VAL A 142 -26.40 35.36 4.49
CA VAL A 142 -25.27 34.64 3.93
C VAL A 142 -24.21 34.45 5.04
N PRO A 143 -23.77 33.21 5.33
CA PRO A 143 -22.81 32.95 6.41
C PRO A 143 -21.45 33.59 6.11
N GLY A 144 -20.79 34.14 7.12
CA GLY A 144 -19.41 34.62 6.99
C GLY A 144 -18.38 33.48 7.02
N LEU A 145 -17.09 33.81 6.89
CA LEU A 145 -16.02 32.82 7.04
C LEU A 145 -15.99 32.23 8.45
N ILE A 146 -16.24 33.03 9.48
CA ILE A 146 -16.30 32.56 10.88
C ILE A 146 -17.45 31.57 11.07
N ASP A 147 -18.60 31.82 10.45
CA ASP A 147 -19.76 30.93 10.52
C ASP A 147 -19.47 29.61 9.78
N ASP A 148 -18.82 29.69 8.61
CA ASP A 148 -18.36 28.51 7.87
C ASP A 148 -17.36 27.70 8.72
N VAL A 149 -16.34 28.34 9.31
CA VAL A 149 -15.35 27.67 10.16
C VAL A 149 -16.03 27.00 11.36
N LYS A 150 -16.98 27.66 12.03
CA LYS A 150 -17.76 27.05 13.12
C LYS A 150 -18.53 25.82 12.64
N VAL A 151 -19.19 25.89 11.47
CA VAL A 151 -19.89 24.73 10.87
C VAL A 151 -18.93 23.60 10.53
N TYR A 152 -17.71 23.90 10.06
CA TYR A 152 -16.69 22.91 9.76
C TYR A 152 -16.03 22.29 10.99
N LEU A 153 -16.00 23.01 12.12
CA LEU A 153 -15.49 22.52 13.40
C LEU A 153 -16.55 21.81 14.26
N ASP A 154 -17.83 22.05 14.00
CA ASP A 154 -18.95 21.44 14.74
C ASP A 154 -19.66 20.39 13.86
N ALA A 155 -20.60 20.83 13.01
CA ALA A 155 -21.45 19.93 12.21
C ALA A 155 -20.70 19.09 11.15
N LYS A 156 -19.53 19.55 10.66
CA LYS A 156 -18.73 18.83 9.65
C LYS A 156 -17.32 18.48 10.16
N PHE A 157 -17.15 18.37 11.47
CA PHE A 157 -15.87 18.08 12.10
C PHE A 157 -15.14 16.86 11.49
N HIS A 158 -15.89 15.78 11.22
CA HIS A 158 -15.36 14.58 10.55
C HIS A 158 -14.68 14.89 9.19
N ARG A 159 -15.20 15.84 8.41
CA ARG A 159 -14.59 16.20 7.11
C ARG A 159 -13.31 17.00 7.30
N THR A 160 -13.32 17.93 8.24
CA THR A 160 -12.17 18.79 8.55
C THR A 160 -11.00 17.95 9.06
N ILE A 161 -11.25 17.06 10.02
CA ILE A 161 -10.23 16.13 10.54
C ILE A 161 -9.69 15.23 9.44
N LEU A 162 -10.55 14.62 8.62
CA LEU A 162 -10.11 13.69 7.58
C LEU A 162 -9.33 14.39 6.45
N THR A 163 -9.51 15.71 6.26
CA THR A 163 -8.83 16.45 5.20
C THR A 163 -7.31 16.39 5.34
N PHE A 164 -6.77 16.53 6.56
CA PHE A 164 -5.31 16.52 6.76
C PHE A 164 -4.67 15.16 6.48
N PRO A 165 -5.14 14.02 7.03
CA PRO A 165 -4.65 12.70 6.64
C PRO A 165 -4.83 12.41 5.15
N MET A 166 -5.94 12.84 4.53
CA MET A 166 -6.15 12.64 3.09
C MET A 166 -5.11 13.37 2.24
N ILE A 167 -4.75 14.61 2.59
CA ILE A 167 -3.66 15.34 1.94
C ILE A 167 -2.34 14.60 2.11
N GLY A 168 -2.06 14.10 3.32
CA GLY A 168 -0.88 13.28 3.61
C GLY A 168 -0.81 12.02 2.74
N VAL A 169 -1.92 11.29 2.61
CA VAL A 169 -2.02 10.10 1.74
C VAL A 169 -1.78 10.46 0.28
N LEU A 170 -2.37 11.56 -0.22
CA LEU A 170 -2.15 11.99 -1.60
C LEU A 170 -0.69 12.37 -1.86
N ALA A 171 -0.07 13.15 -0.96
CA ALA A 171 1.28 13.67 -1.13
C ALA A 171 2.37 12.61 -0.91
N PHE A 172 2.23 11.75 0.09
CA PHE A 172 3.28 10.81 0.50
C PHE A 172 3.03 9.37 0.08
N THR A 173 1.84 9.03 -0.41
CA THR A 173 1.52 7.68 -0.89
C THR A 173 1.15 7.66 -2.37
N VAL A 174 0.16 8.45 -2.78
CA VAL A 174 -0.35 8.38 -4.16
C VAL A 174 0.61 9.03 -5.16
N LEU A 175 1.20 10.19 -4.82
CA LEU A 175 2.12 10.89 -5.71
C LEU A 175 3.40 10.08 -6.00
N PRO A 176 4.15 9.56 -5.00
CA PRO A 176 5.31 8.72 -5.26
C PRO A 176 4.95 7.42 -6.00
N LEU A 177 3.74 6.88 -5.75
CA LEU A 177 3.25 5.71 -6.46
C LEU A 177 3.05 6.00 -7.95
N VAL A 178 2.42 7.12 -8.32
CA VAL A 178 2.26 7.51 -9.73
C VAL A 178 3.62 7.74 -10.38
N TYR A 179 4.54 8.41 -9.69
CA TYR A 179 5.92 8.58 -10.17
C TYR A 179 6.61 7.23 -10.45
N MET A 180 6.56 6.29 -9.50
CA MET A 180 7.12 4.95 -9.66
C MET A 180 6.46 4.21 -10.84
N ILE A 181 5.14 4.31 -10.99
CA ILE A 181 4.43 3.70 -12.12
C ILE A 181 4.98 4.22 -13.44
N LEU A 182 5.20 5.54 -13.56
CA LEU A 182 5.76 6.13 -14.78
C LEU A 182 7.19 5.69 -15.06
N VAL A 183 8.04 5.58 -14.01
CA VAL A 183 9.41 5.06 -14.14
C VAL A 183 9.45 3.64 -14.69
N ALA A 184 8.42 2.82 -14.46
CA ALA A 184 8.33 1.48 -15.05
C ALA A 184 8.27 1.47 -16.59
N PHE A 185 7.95 2.59 -17.22
CA PHE A 185 7.86 2.74 -18.69
C PHE A 185 9.05 3.53 -19.28
N THR A 186 10.11 3.74 -18.49
CA THR A 186 11.36 4.39 -18.93
C THR A 186 12.54 3.44 -18.84
N ASN A 187 13.69 3.82 -19.40
CA ASN A 187 14.97 3.12 -19.21
C ASN A 187 15.78 3.67 -18.02
N TYR A 188 15.11 4.13 -16.94
CA TYR A 188 15.82 4.64 -15.76
C TYR A 188 16.52 3.51 -14.98
N ASP A 189 17.73 3.17 -15.40
CA ASP A 189 18.55 2.09 -14.90
C ASP A 189 19.96 2.57 -14.50
N ASN A 190 20.84 1.66 -14.09
CA ASN A 190 22.20 1.99 -13.68
C ASN A 190 23.00 2.81 -14.72
N ALA A 191 22.75 2.61 -16.02
CA ALA A 191 23.46 3.30 -17.09
C ALA A 191 22.89 4.71 -17.34
N HIS A 192 21.61 4.92 -17.06
CA HIS A 192 20.90 6.18 -17.32
C HIS A 192 20.60 6.95 -16.03
N GLN A 193 21.65 7.30 -15.28
CA GLN A 193 21.54 8.02 -14.00
C GLN A 193 21.63 9.55 -14.19
N PRO A 194 20.55 10.31 -13.97
CA PRO A 194 20.60 11.77 -14.03
C PRO A 194 21.38 12.37 -12.85
N PRO A 195 21.95 13.58 -12.98
CA PRO A 195 21.95 14.44 -14.17
C PRO A 195 22.98 14.04 -15.25
N GLY A 196 23.85 13.06 -14.96
CA GLY A 196 24.91 12.63 -15.89
C GLY A 196 24.36 12.10 -17.21
N ASN A 197 23.45 11.13 -17.14
CA ASN A 197 22.78 10.53 -18.28
C ASN A 197 21.26 10.70 -18.16
N LEU A 198 20.62 11.05 -19.26
CA LEU A 198 19.16 11.15 -19.34
C LEU A 198 18.54 9.77 -19.55
N PHE A 199 17.32 9.58 -19.04
CA PHE A 199 16.48 8.43 -19.37
C PHE A 199 15.30 8.87 -20.24
N THR A 200 14.81 7.97 -21.08
CA THR A 200 13.75 8.18 -22.05
C THR A 200 12.60 7.20 -21.84
N TRP A 201 11.47 7.48 -22.48
CA TRP A 201 10.33 6.56 -22.52
C TRP A 201 10.62 5.39 -23.46
N ILE A 202 10.43 4.17 -22.95
CA ILE A 202 10.60 2.92 -23.71
C ILE A 202 9.30 2.11 -23.79
N GLY A 203 8.19 2.68 -23.29
CA GLY A 203 6.89 2.02 -23.32
C GLY A 203 6.90 0.73 -22.47
N LEU A 204 6.60 -0.42 -23.10
CA LEU A 204 6.40 -1.69 -22.40
C LEU A 204 7.65 -2.59 -22.36
N ASP A 205 8.80 -2.13 -22.84
CA ASP A 205 9.99 -2.96 -23.02
C ASP A 205 10.47 -3.62 -21.72
N ASN A 206 10.37 -2.95 -20.57
CA ASN A 206 10.67 -3.54 -19.27
C ASN A 206 9.79 -4.78 -18.98
N PHE A 207 8.49 -4.69 -19.25
CA PHE A 207 7.55 -5.79 -19.03
C PHE A 207 7.80 -6.95 -19.97
N VAL A 208 8.08 -6.67 -21.25
CA VAL A 208 8.45 -7.70 -22.23
C VAL A 208 9.74 -8.40 -21.82
N THR A 209 10.72 -7.63 -21.33
CA THR A 209 12.02 -8.16 -20.90
C THR A 209 11.90 -9.01 -19.64
N ILE A 210 11.05 -8.61 -18.68
CA ILE A 210 10.80 -9.37 -17.44
C ILE A 210 9.96 -10.62 -17.70
N LEU A 211 8.91 -10.53 -18.51
CA LEU A 211 7.94 -11.62 -18.70
C LEU A 211 8.26 -12.55 -19.87
N GLY A 212 9.17 -12.15 -20.77
CA GLY A 212 9.60 -12.93 -21.93
C GLY A 212 10.41 -14.18 -21.55
N SER A 213 11.24 -14.69 -22.46
CA SER A 213 12.05 -15.91 -22.25
C SER A 213 13.55 -15.74 -22.56
N GLY A 214 13.94 -14.63 -23.21
CA GLY A 214 15.29 -14.45 -23.74
C GLY A 214 16.31 -13.82 -22.78
N SER A 215 15.88 -13.14 -21.72
CA SER A 215 16.75 -12.33 -20.85
C SER A 215 17.08 -13.01 -19.52
N THR A 216 18.21 -12.64 -18.90
CA THR A 216 18.58 -13.12 -17.55
C THR A 216 17.55 -12.69 -16.50
N ILE A 217 16.96 -11.49 -16.65
CA ILE A 217 15.94 -10.99 -15.73
C ILE A 217 14.64 -11.81 -15.82
N SER A 218 14.24 -12.28 -17.00
CA SER A 218 13.11 -13.21 -17.16
C SER A 218 13.38 -14.56 -16.49
N LYS A 219 14.57 -15.12 -16.72
CA LYS A 219 15.01 -16.37 -16.06
C LYS A 219 15.09 -16.24 -14.54
N THR A 220 15.11 -15.02 -14.01
CA THR A 220 15.09 -14.70 -12.58
C THR A 220 13.66 -14.50 -12.05
N PHE A 221 12.82 -13.79 -12.80
CA PHE A 221 11.47 -13.43 -12.39
C PHE A 221 10.59 -14.65 -12.08
N TRP A 222 10.53 -15.64 -12.98
CA TRP A 222 9.64 -16.78 -12.82
C TRP A 222 9.99 -17.66 -11.60
N PRO A 223 11.26 -18.03 -11.37
CA PRO A 223 11.63 -18.76 -10.14
C PRO A 223 11.40 -17.97 -8.86
N ILE A 224 11.66 -16.66 -8.85
CA ILE A 224 11.39 -15.80 -7.69
C ILE A 224 9.89 -15.65 -7.44
N LEU A 225 9.07 -15.50 -8.49
CA LEU A 225 7.62 -15.51 -8.38
C LEU A 225 7.13 -16.84 -7.81
N GLY A 226 7.61 -17.96 -8.35
CA GLY A 226 7.27 -19.30 -7.86
C GLY A 226 7.62 -19.48 -6.39
N TRP A 227 8.82 -19.03 -5.98
CA TRP A 227 9.19 -19.02 -4.57
C TRP A 227 8.34 -18.07 -3.73
N THR A 228 8.00 -16.87 -4.25
CA THR A 228 7.17 -15.88 -3.54
C THR A 228 5.78 -16.44 -3.22
N ILE A 229 5.15 -17.11 -4.19
CA ILE A 229 3.85 -17.76 -3.97
C ILE A 229 3.98 -18.95 -3.04
N THR A 230 5.00 -19.80 -3.24
CA THR A 230 5.27 -20.96 -2.37
C THR A 230 5.46 -20.52 -0.93
N TRP A 231 6.30 -19.51 -0.71
CA TRP A 231 6.52 -18.85 0.57
C TRP A 231 5.21 -18.34 1.16
N ALA A 232 4.43 -17.56 0.41
CA ALA A 232 3.20 -16.98 0.91
C ALA A 232 2.17 -18.05 1.34
N VAL A 233 2.06 -19.14 0.58
CA VAL A 233 1.20 -20.27 0.92
C VAL A 233 1.69 -20.96 2.19
N PHE A 234 2.95 -21.41 2.24
CA PHE A 234 3.47 -22.13 3.41
C PHE A 234 3.48 -21.25 4.67
N ALA A 235 3.94 -20.01 4.57
CA ALA A 235 3.93 -19.06 5.66
C ALA A 235 2.52 -18.80 6.19
N THR A 236 1.50 -18.71 5.33
CA THR A 236 0.12 -18.46 5.78
C THR A 236 -0.49 -19.72 6.37
N VAL A 237 -0.45 -20.83 5.64
CA VAL A 237 -1.12 -22.09 6.02
C VAL A 237 -0.51 -22.68 7.28
N LEU A 238 0.82 -22.76 7.38
CA LEU A 238 1.47 -23.38 8.53
C LEU A 238 1.33 -22.53 9.80
N ASN A 239 1.44 -21.20 9.70
CA ASN A 239 1.16 -20.32 10.85
C ASN A 239 -0.29 -20.44 11.31
N TYR A 240 -1.21 -20.52 10.35
CA TYR A 240 -2.63 -20.60 10.65
C TYR A 240 -2.98 -21.93 11.35
N ILE A 241 -2.57 -23.05 10.77
CA ILE A 241 -2.76 -24.38 11.35
C ILE A 241 -2.07 -24.49 12.70
N GLY A 242 -0.80 -24.08 12.79
CA GLY A 242 -0.04 -24.12 14.04
C GLY A 242 -0.67 -23.27 15.14
N GLY A 243 -1.16 -22.07 14.80
CA GLY A 243 -1.85 -21.19 15.73
C GLY A 243 -3.18 -21.76 16.23
N ILE A 244 -3.98 -22.36 15.35
CA ILE A 244 -5.23 -23.03 15.74
C ILE A 244 -4.93 -24.21 16.66
N LEU A 245 -3.99 -25.08 16.28
CA LEU A 245 -3.63 -26.24 17.09
C LEU A 245 -3.16 -25.81 18.49
N LEU A 246 -2.31 -24.79 18.56
CA LEU A 246 -1.81 -24.27 19.82
C LEU A 246 -2.92 -23.64 20.67
N ALA A 247 -3.83 -22.88 20.06
CA ALA A 247 -4.99 -22.31 20.74
C ALA A 247 -5.90 -23.41 21.32
N LEU A 248 -6.19 -24.46 20.55
CA LEU A 248 -6.99 -25.60 21.01
C LEU A 248 -6.32 -26.34 22.17
N LEU A 249 -5.01 -26.54 22.09
CA LEU A 249 -4.24 -27.20 23.16
C LEU A 249 -4.32 -26.40 24.46
N ILE A 250 -4.02 -25.10 24.43
CA ILE A 250 -4.02 -24.23 25.61
C ILE A 250 -5.43 -24.11 26.21
N ASN A 251 -6.46 -24.00 25.37
CA ASN A 251 -7.83 -23.81 25.85
C ASN A 251 -8.52 -25.10 26.34
N ARG A 252 -7.94 -26.28 26.10
CA ARG A 252 -8.50 -27.56 26.55
C ARG A 252 -8.72 -27.59 28.07
N LYS A 253 -9.81 -28.22 28.53
CA LYS A 253 -10.20 -28.29 29.96
C LYS A 253 -9.12 -28.88 30.88
N GLY A 254 -8.31 -29.81 30.39
CA GLY A 254 -7.27 -30.49 31.19
C GLY A 254 -5.94 -29.74 31.36
N VAL A 255 -5.73 -28.63 30.65
CA VAL A 255 -4.46 -27.88 30.74
C VAL A 255 -4.47 -26.96 31.96
N LYS A 256 -3.51 -27.17 32.87
CA LYS A 256 -3.23 -26.30 34.01
C LYS A 256 -2.30 -25.14 33.60
N PHE A 257 -2.36 -24.03 34.33
CA PHE A 257 -1.53 -22.84 34.10
C PHE A 257 -1.65 -22.25 32.69
N LYS A 258 -2.87 -22.19 32.13
CA LYS A 258 -3.14 -21.66 30.78
C LYS A 258 -2.52 -20.27 30.54
N GLY A 259 -2.52 -19.42 31.58
CA GLY A 259 -1.89 -18.10 31.54
C GLY A 259 -0.39 -18.17 31.27
N LEU A 260 0.34 -19.08 31.93
CA LEU A 260 1.78 -19.25 31.73
C LEU A 260 2.10 -19.70 30.31
N TRP A 261 1.42 -20.73 29.82
CA TRP A 261 1.60 -21.22 28.44
C TRP A 261 1.33 -20.12 27.42
N ARG A 262 0.22 -19.38 27.57
CA ARG A 262 -0.09 -18.24 26.71
C ARG A 262 1.03 -17.20 26.74
N THR A 263 1.53 -16.83 27.92
CA THR A 263 2.61 -15.86 28.07
C THR A 263 3.91 -16.31 27.38
N ILE A 264 4.31 -17.59 27.53
CA ILE A 264 5.51 -18.14 26.90
C ILE A 264 5.46 -17.99 25.37
N PHE A 265 4.35 -18.38 24.75
CA PHE A 265 4.23 -18.30 23.29
C PHE A 265 4.09 -16.86 22.79
N VAL A 266 3.34 -16.02 23.51
CA VAL A 266 3.19 -14.59 23.17
C VAL A 266 4.51 -13.82 23.32
N MET A 267 5.43 -14.28 24.16
CA MET A 267 6.73 -13.62 24.35
C MET A 267 7.50 -13.44 23.04
N SER A 268 7.39 -14.38 22.11
CA SER A 268 8.02 -14.31 20.78
C SER A 268 7.56 -13.12 19.94
N ILE A 269 6.31 -12.65 20.14
CA ILE A 269 5.73 -11.50 19.44
C ILE A 269 5.74 -10.23 20.30
N ALA A 270 6.00 -10.36 21.61
CA ALA A 270 6.22 -9.22 22.50
C ALA A 270 7.58 -8.54 22.22
N ILE A 271 8.57 -9.32 21.76
CA ILE A 271 9.86 -8.80 21.31
C ILE A 271 9.70 -8.27 19.87
N PRO A 272 10.22 -7.08 19.53
CA PRO A 272 10.22 -6.58 18.17
C PRO A 272 10.82 -7.59 17.18
N SER A 273 10.09 -7.92 16.11
CA SER A 273 10.46 -9.01 15.20
C SER A 273 11.85 -8.85 14.58
N PHE A 274 12.28 -7.62 14.31
CA PHE A 274 13.59 -7.36 13.73
C PHE A 274 14.74 -7.80 14.64
N VAL A 275 14.60 -7.65 15.96
CA VAL A 275 15.62 -8.08 16.94
C VAL A 275 15.75 -9.59 16.90
N SER A 276 14.61 -10.29 16.99
CA SER A 276 14.57 -11.74 16.95
C SER A 276 15.14 -12.30 15.66
N LEU A 277 14.83 -11.71 14.50
CA LEU A 277 15.34 -12.13 13.19
C LEU A 277 16.86 -11.94 13.07
N LEU A 278 17.39 -10.81 13.56
CA LEU A 278 18.83 -10.55 13.53
C LEU A 278 19.60 -11.47 14.47
N ILE A 279 19.08 -11.74 15.67
CA ILE A 279 19.67 -12.73 16.58
C ILE A 279 19.66 -14.11 15.93
N MET A 280 18.52 -14.52 15.37
CA MET A 280 18.37 -15.81 14.72
C MET A 280 19.34 -15.95 13.54
N LYS A 281 19.52 -14.90 12.73
CA LYS A 281 20.53 -14.86 11.66
C LYS A 281 21.93 -15.17 12.18
N THR A 282 22.34 -14.57 13.29
CA THR A 282 23.66 -14.78 13.89
C THR A 282 23.78 -16.20 14.47
N MET A 283 22.74 -16.67 15.14
CA MET A 283 22.69 -18.02 15.73
C MET A 283 22.75 -19.14 14.68
N LEU A 284 22.25 -18.90 13.47
CA LEU A 284 22.19 -19.85 12.35
C LEU A 284 23.40 -19.79 11.41
N GLN A 285 24.41 -18.96 11.70
CA GLN A 285 25.68 -19.01 10.97
C GLN A 285 26.42 -20.34 11.20
N PRO A 286 27.37 -20.73 10.35
CA PRO A 286 28.14 -21.97 10.53
C PRO A 286 28.83 -22.06 11.90
N GLU A 287 29.32 -20.94 12.43
CA GLU A 287 29.93 -20.79 13.76
C GLU A 287 28.93 -20.27 14.81
N GLY A 288 27.66 -20.15 14.45
CA GLY A 288 26.61 -19.65 15.31
C GLY A 288 26.25 -20.63 16.43
N ALA A 289 25.58 -20.09 17.46
CA ALA A 289 25.25 -20.83 18.68
C ALA A 289 24.52 -22.16 18.43
N VAL A 290 23.64 -22.24 17.40
CA VAL A 290 22.90 -23.48 17.09
C VAL A 290 23.86 -24.58 16.66
N ASN A 291 24.77 -24.29 15.72
CA ASN A 291 25.76 -25.26 15.25
C ASN A 291 26.75 -25.62 16.34
N VAL A 292 27.22 -24.65 17.14
CA VAL A 292 28.13 -24.90 18.26
C VAL A 292 27.51 -25.82 19.30
N LEU A 293 26.25 -25.59 19.68
CA LEU A 293 25.55 -26.45 20.63
C LEU A 293 25.34 -27.86 20.09
N LEU A 294 24.88 -28.00 18.84
CA LEU A 294 24.68 -29.31 18.21
C LEU A 294 26.00 -30.11 18.10
N LYS A 295 27.13 -29.45 17.80
CA LYS A 295 28.45 -30.09 17.84
C LYS A 295 28.86 -30.50 19.24
N SER A 296 28.65 -29.62 20.23
CA SER A 296 29.00 -29.89 21.63
C SER A 296 28.22 -31.06 22.23
N TRP A 297 26.98 -31.27 21.78
CA TRP A 297 26.15 -32.41 22.16
C TRP A 297 26.44 -33.68 21.35
N GLY A 298 27.38 -33.64 20.40
CA GLY A 298 27.72 -34.77 19.54
C GLY A 298 26.64 -35.14 18.52
N VAL A 299 25.66 -34.27 18.27
CA VAL A 299 24.56 -34.52 17.32
C VAL A 299 25.02 -34.38 15.87
N ILE A 300 25.96 -33.47 15.62
CA ILE A 300 26.55 -33.22 14.29
C ILE A 300 28.08 -33.13 14.40
N GLN A 301 28.78 -33.49 13.33
CA GLN A 301 30.23 -33.30 13.21
C GLN A 301 30.54 -31.97 12.50
N ASP A 302 29.91 -31.74 11.35
CA ASP A 302 30.04 -30.51 10.57
C ASP A 302 28.89 -29.53 10.80
N SER A 303 29.14 -28.24 10.54
CA SER A 303 28.11 -27.21 10.67
C SER A 303 27.02 -27.39 9.63
N ILE A 304 25.76 -27.34 10.07
CA ILE A 304 24.61 -27.36 9.18
C ILE A 304 24.56 -26.02 8.41
N PRO A 305 24.49 -26.05 7.07
CA PRO A 305 24.52 -24.85 6.23
C PRO A 305 23.14 -24.16 6.14
N PHE A 306 22.57 -23.78 7.28
CA PHE A 306 21.19 -23.29 7.41
C PHE A 306 20.83 -22.20 6.40
N LEU A 307 21.72 -21.23 6.16
CA LEU A 307 21.48 -20.07 5.30
C LEU A 307 22.32 -20.08 4.01
N THR A 308 23.31 -20.96 3.91
CA THR A 308 24.24 -21.03 2.76
C THR A 308 23.83 -22.07 1.73
N ASN A 309 23.10 -23.12 2.12
CA ASN A 309 22.46 -24.03 1.18
C ASN A 309 21.09 -23.49 0.77
N ALA A 310 20.79 -23.43 -0.54
CA ALA A 310 19.58 -22.78 -1.05
C ALA A 310 18.27 -23.42 -0.57
N THR A 311 18.18 -24.75 -0.58
CA THR A 311 16.98 -25.47 -0.14
C THR A 311 16.81 -25.34 1.36
N LEU A 312 17.90 -25.52 2.11
CA LEU A 312 17.87 -25.43 3.56
C LEU A 312 17.58 -24.02 4.04
N ALA A 313 18.05 -22.98 3.33
CA ALA A 313 17.73 -21.59 3.62
C ALA A 313 16.23 -21.33 3.49
N LYS A 314 15.59 -21.81 2.42
CA LYS A 314 14.13 -21.72 2.24
C LYS A 314 13.37 -22.37 3.39
N VAL A 315 13.76 -23.59 3.79
CA VAL A 315 13.14 -24.30 4.91
C VAL A 315 13.35 -23.55 6.23
N THR A 316 14.58 -23.13 6.51
CA THR A 316 14.97 -22.42 7.74
C THR A 316 14.18 -21.12 7.90
N ILE A 317 14.06 -20.33 6.84
CA ILE A 317 13.28 -19.09 6.86
C ILE A 317 11.80 -19.39 7.17
N ILE A 318 11.21 -20.44 6.61
CA ILE A 318 9.83 -20.84 6.93
C ILE A 318 9.73 -21.17 8.42
N VAL A 319 10.63 -22.01 8.95
CA VAL A 319 10.64 -22.43 10.36
C VAL A 319 10.74 -21.24 11.31
N VAL A 320 11.65 -20.30 11.05
CA VAL A 320 11.80 -19.08 11.86
C VAL A 320 10.53 -18.22 11.78
N ASN A 321 9.92 -18.12 10.61
CA ASN A 321 8.64 -17.42 10.46
C ASN A 321 7.48 -18.10 11.20
N LEU A 322 7.50 -19.42 11.36
CA LEU A 322 6.49 -20.11 12.19
C LEU A 322 6.60 -19.71 13.66
N TRP A 323 7.82 -19.61 14.17
CA TRP A 323 8.06 -19.21 15.55
C TRP A 323 7.52 -17.80 15.85
N ILE A 324 7.62 -16.89 14.88
CA ILE A 324 7.09 -15.51 15.00
C ILE A 324 5.58 -15.46 14.72
N GLY A 325 5.09 -16.21 13.74
CA GLY A 325 3.73 -16.05 13.22
C GLY A 325 2.65 -16.85 13.96
N ILE A 326 2.96 -18.05 14.44
CA ILE A 326 1.99 -18.94 15.14
C ILE A 326 1.31 -18.22 16.31
N PRO A 327 2.02 -17.44 17.16
CA PRO A 327 1.42 -16.81 18.33
C PRO A 327 0.36 -15.75 18.00
N TYR A 328 0.48 -15.06 16.85
CA TYR A 328 -0.57 -14.15 16.37
C TYR A 328 -1.87 -14.90 16.09
N THR A 329 -1.80 -15.99 15.30
CA THR A 329 -3.00 -16.78 15.00
C THR A 329 -3.54 -17.47 16.26
N MET A 330 -2.67 -17.94 17.16
CA MET A 330 -3.07 -18.54 18.43
C MET A 330 -3.89 -17.55 19.28
N LEU A 331 -3.47 -16.29 19.38
CA LEU A 331 -4.19 -15.26 20.13
C LEU A 331 -5.57 -14.98 19.54
N ILE A 332 -5.64 -14.75 18.23
CA ILE A 332 -6.90 -14.50 17.51
C ILE A 332 -7.85 -15.68 17.70
N THR A 333 -7.36 -16.90 17.46
CA THR A 333 -8.17 -18.12 17.58
C THR A 333 -8.64 -18.34 19.01
N SER A 334 -7.80 -18.07 20.02
CA SER A 334 -8.19 -18.19 21.43
C SER A 334 -9.37 -17.29 21.78
N GLY A 335 -9.39 -16.04 21.29
CA GLY A 335 -10.51 -15.13 21.48
C GLY A 335 -11.78 -15.62 20.77
N ILE A 336 -11.66 -16.14 19.55
CA ILE A 336 -12.78 -16.68 18.78
C ILE A 336 -13.40 -17.89 19.48
N LEU A 337 -12.57 -18.82 19.98
CA LEU A 337 -13.03 -20.03 20.67
C LEU A 337 -13.85 -19.70 21.93
N MET A 338 -13.59 -18.57 22.59
CA MET A 338 -14.38 -18.11 23.74
C MET A 338 -15.77 -17.61 23.37
N ASN A 339 -15.98 -17.21 22.10
CA ASN A 339 -17.25 -16.68 21.61
C ASN A 339 -18.16 -17.75 20.99
N ILE A 340 -17.71 -19.00 20.87
CA ILE A 340 -18.56 -20.08 20.36
C ILE A 340 -19.53 -20.51 21.48
N PRO A 341 -20.85 -20.43 21.28
CA PRO A 341 -21.83 -20.84 22.27
C PRO A 341 -21.61 -22.28 22.78
N ALA A 342 -21.70 -22.46 24.10
CA ALA A 342 -21.40 -23.74 24.74
C ALA A 342 -22.46 -24.82 24.48
N ASP A 343 -23.72 -24.40 24.29
CA ASP A 343 -24.88 -25.20 23.93
C ASP A 343 -24.68 -25.99 22.63
N LEU A 344 -24.02 -25.41 21.62
CA LEU A 344 -23.65 -26.11 20.38
C LEU A 344 -22.78 -27.34 20.65
N TYR A 345 -21.84 -27.24 21.59
CA TYR A 345 -20.98 -28.35 21.98
C TYR A 345 -21.68 -29.35 22.91
N GLU A 346 -22.68 -28.92 23.68
CA GLU A 346 -23.48 -29.79 24.54
C GLU A 346 -24.46 -30.61 23.73
N ALA A 347 -25.21 -29.97 22.83
CA ALA A 347 -26.09 -30.65 21.87
C ALA A 347 -25.33 -31.69 21.05
N ALA A 348 -24.16 -31.34 20.51
CA ALA A 348 -23.34 -32.28 19.75
C ALA A 348 -22.88 -33.48 20.59
N ARG A 349 -22.61 -33.32 21.89
CA ARG A 349 -22.26 -34.44 22.78
C ARG A 349 -23.46 -35.34 23.06
N VAL A 350 -24.66 -34.77 23.19
CA VAL A 350 -25.91 -35.53 23.31
C VAL A 350 -26.13 -36.38 22.04
N ASP A 351 -25.81 -35.83 20.87
CA ASP A 351 -25.83 -36.55 19.58
C ASP A 351 -24.66 -37.54 19.37
N GLY A 352 -23.82 -37.77 20.39
CA GLY A 352 -22.71 -38.71 20.33
C GLY A 352 -21.49 -38.23 19.52
N ALA A 353 -21.40 -36.94 19.17
CA ALA A 353 -20.27 -36.41 18.43
C ALA A 353 -18.98 -36.40 19.27
N ASN A 354 -17.94 -37.07 18.76
CA ASN A 354 -16.61 -37.02 19.38
C ASN A 354 -15.87 -35.70 19.07
N ALA A 355 -14.73 -35.48 19.72
CA ALA A 355 -13.94 -34.25 19.58
C ALA A 355 -13.50 -33.94 18.14
N ARG A 356 -13.21 -34.96 17.33
CA ARG A 356 -12.82 -34.76 15.91
C ARG A 356 -14.00 -34.28 15.07
N VAL A 357 -15.19 -34.81 15.33
CA VAL A 357 -16.44 -34.40 14.68
C VAL A 357 -16.77 -32.96 15.08
N MET A 358 -16.79 -32.65 16.38
CA MET A 358 -17.03 -31.28 16.86
C MET A 358 -16.03 -30.28 16.28
N PHE A 359 -14.73 -30.62 16.22
CA PHE A 359 -13.74 -29.75 15.59
C PHE A 359 -14.03 -29.50 14.11
N ARG A 360 -14.29 -30.55 13.31
CA ARG A 360 -14.49 -30.41 11.86
C ARG A 360 -15.84 -29.78 11.48
N LYS A 361 -16.88 -29.96 12.30
CA LYS A 361 -18.25 -29.55 11.98
C LYS A 361 -18.70 -28.28 12.69
N ILE A 362 -18.11 -27.93 13.83
CA ILE A 362 -18.49 -26.75 14.62
C ILE A 362 -17.31 -25.78 14.67
N THR A 363 -16.19 -26.18 15.27
CA THR A 363 -15.09 -25.27 15.59
C THR A 363 -14.40 -24.72 14.34
N MET A 364 -13.94 -25.58 13.44
CA MET A 364 -13.16 -25.17 12.27
C MET A 364 -13.99 -24.32 11.28
N PRO A 365 -15.24 -24.68 10.94
CA PRO A 365 -16.08 -23.82 10.09
C PRO A 365 -16.30 -22.43 10.70
N TYR A 366 -16.58 -22.36 12.01
CA TYR A 366 -16.77 -21.08 12.70
C TYR A 366 -15.48 -20.24 12.71
N VAL A 367 -14.34 -20.85 13.06
CA VAL A 367 -13.05 -20.16 13.06
C VAL A 367 -12.69 -19.68 11.66
N LEU A 368 -12.84 -20.51 10.63
CA LEU A 368 -12.57 -20.12 9.24
C LEU A 368 -13.46 -18.95 8.80
N PHE A 369 -14.75 -18.99 9.09
CA PHE A 369 -15.68 -17.91 8.75
C PHE A 369 -15.21 -16.57 9.33
N VAL A 370 -14.90 -16.54 10.63
CA VAL A 370 -14.45 -15.32 11.32
C VAL A 370 -13.06 -14.87 10.86
N THR A 371 -12.15 -15.80 10.59
CA THR A 371 -10.75 -15.49 10.25
C THR A 371 -10.47 -15.35 8.77
N THR A 372 -11.44 -15.51 7.86
CA THR A 372 -11.12 -15.43 6.42
C THR A 372 -10.57 -14.05 6.00
N PRO A 373 -11.11 -12.90 6.44
CA PRO A 373 -10.51 -11.60 6.12
C PRO A 373 -9.06 -11.48 6.63
N TYR A 374 -8.78 -12.04 7.81
CA TYR A 374 -7.43 -12.13 8.37
C TYR A 374 -6.51 -13.01 7.51
N LEU A 375 -6.99 -14.17 7.05
CA LEU A 375 -6.23 -15.07 6.17
C LEU A 375 -5.85 -14.40 4.84
N ILE A 376 -6.79 -13.67 4.23
CA ILE A 376 -6.53 -12.92 2.98
C ILE A 376 -5.44 -11.88 3.23
N THR A 377 -5.60 -11.09 4.30
CA THR A 377 -4.64 -10.05 4.68
C THR A 377 -3.25 -10.65 4.96
N GLN A 378 -3.20 -11.78 5.68
CA GLN A 378 -1.96 -12.47 6.02
C GLN A 378 -1.27 -13.04 4.78
N PHE A 379 -2.03 -13.60 3.83
CA PHE A 379 -1.49 -14.10 2.57
C PHE A 379 -0.85 -12.99 1.73
N ILE A 380 -1.56 -11.87 1.54
CA ILE A 380 -1.05 -10.70 0.82
C ILE A 380 0.16 -10.09 1.55
N GLY A 381 0.10 -10.04 2.89
CA GLY A 381 1.22 -9.64 3.73
C GLY A 381 2.45 -10.53 3.54
N ASN A 382 2.26 -11.84 3.39
CA ASN A 382 3.36 -12.78 3.16
C ASN A 382 3.99 -12.66 1.77
N ILE A 383 3.23 -12.33 0.72
CA ILE A 383 3.79 -11.99 -0.62
C ILE A 383 4.78 -10.82 -0.50
N ASN A 384 4.47 -9.85 0.36
CA ASN A 384 5.25 -8.63 0.57
C ASN A 384 6.12 -8.68 1.84
N ASN A 385 6.44 -9.87 2.37
CA ASN A 385 7.15 -10.02 3.64
C ASN A 385 8.66 -9.75 3.50
N PHE A 386 9.00 -8.49 3.33
CA PHE A 386 10.37 -8.01 3.18
C PHE A 386 11.23 -8.33 4.40
N ASN A 387 10.71 -8.07 5.60
CA ASN A 387 11.50 -8.09 6.84
C ASN A 387 12.09 -9.46 7.16
N VAL A 388 11.30 -10.53 7.07
CA VAL A 388 11.78 -11.88 7.40
C VAL A 388 12.93 -12.29 6.49
N ILE A 389 12.78 -12.07 5.19
CA ILE A 389 13.78 -12.47 4.20
C ILE A 389 15.03 -11.58 4.28
N TYR A 390 14.84 -10.27 4.30
CA TYR A 390 15.95 -9.32 4.29
C TYR A 390 16.81 -9.41 5.56
N LEU A 391 16.17 -9.51 6.73
CA LEU A 391 16.89 -9.54 8.01
C LEU A 391 17.53 -10.90 8.29
N LEU A 392 16.95 -12.01 7.80
CA LEU A 392 17.46 -13.36 8.07
C LEU A 392 18.50 -13.81 7.05
N SER A 393 18.19 -13.74 5.74
CA SER A 393 19.07 -14.25 4.67
C SER A 393 19.62 -13.16 3.75
N LYS A 394 19.09 -11.92 3.81
CA LYS A 394 19.31 -10.89 2.79
C LYS A 394 18.99 -11.39 1.36
N GLY A 395 18.09 -12.36 1.22
CA GLY A 395 17.75 -13.02 -0.04
C GLY A 395 18.72 -14.10 -0.51
N GLY A 396 19.81 -14.35 0.23
CA GLY A 396 20.82 -15.35 -0.12
C GLY A 396 20.33 -16.81 -0.03
N PRO A 397 21.17 -17.80 -0.40
CA PRO A 397 22.51 -17.62 -0.98
C PRO A 397 22.47 -16.99 -2.38
N SER A 398 23.52 -16.26 -2.73
CA SER A 398 23.69 -15.67 -4.06
C SER A 398 23.90 -16.76 -5.11
N THR A 399 23.57 -16.45 -6.37
CA THR A 399 23.68 -17.38 -7.49
C THR A 399 24.02 -16.62 -8.76
N LEU A 400 24.75 -17.26 -9.67
CA LEU A 400 25.06 -16.70 -11.00
C LEU A 400 23.88 -16.83 -11.97
N ASP A 401 22.90 -17.68 -11.65
CA ASP A 401 21.73 -17.93 -12.52
C ASP A 401 20.77 -16.73 -12.54
N TYR A 402 20.81 -15.88 -11.52
CA TYR A 402 19.84 -14.80 -11.30
C TYR A 402 20.46 -13.42 -11.49
N TYR A 403 19.68 -12.51 -12.05
CA TYR A 403 20.02 -11.11 -12.21
C TYR A 403 19.87 -10.38 -10.87
N GLN A 404 20.98 -10.11 -10.18
CA GLN A 404 21.02 -9.30 -8.96
C GLN A 404 20.10 -9.82 -7.84
N ALA A 405 19.91 -11.14 -7.77
CA ALA A 405 19.05 -11.80 -6.78
C ALA A 405 19.71 -13.04 -6.19
N GLY A 406 19.20 -13.50 -5.05
CA GLY A 406 19.57 -14.77 -4.44
C GLY A 406 18.41 -15.76 -4.40
N LYS A 407 18.70 -16.97 -3.92
CA LYS A 407 17.75 -18.10 -3.99
C LYS A 407 16.57 -17.99 -3.02
N THR A 408 16.60 -17.09 -2.02
CA THR A 408 15.48 -16.88 -1.08
C THR A 408 14.78 -15.55 -1.25
N ASP A 409 15.20 -14.71 -2.19
CA ASP A 409 14.53 -13.45 -2.48
C ASP A 409 13.07 -13.66 -2.85
N LEU A 410 12.19 -12.85 -2.27
CA LEU A 410 10.84 -12.63 -2.77
C LEU A 410 10.90 -11.52 -3.82
N LEU A 411 9.85 -11.38 -4.62
CA LEU A 411 9.75 -10.27 -5.58
C LEU A 411 10.00 -8.90 -4.91
N VAL A 412 9.51 -8.70 -3.69
CA VAL A 412 9.70 -7.44 -2.94
C VAL A 412 11.16 -7.23 -2.47
N THR A 413 11.88 -8.27 -2.07
CA THR A 413 13.29 -8.12 -1.65
C THR A 413 14.22 -7.99 -2.85
N TRP A 414 13.88 -8.65 -3.97
CA TRP A 414 14.58 -8.46 -5.23
C TRP A 414 14.39 -7.05 -5.79
N LEU A 415 13.14 -6.55 -5.80
CA LEU A 415 12.82 -5.16 -6.14
C LEU A 415 13.68 -4.18 -5.34
N TYR A 416 13.75 -4.37 -4.02
CA TYR A 416 14.58 -3.53 -3.16
C TYR A 416 16.06 -3.56 -3.57
N LYS A 417 16.63 -4.74 -3.86
CA LYS A 417 18.02 -4.86 -4.33
C LYS A 417 18.25 -4.13 -5.65
N LEU A 418 17.32 -4.25 -6.59
CA LEU A 418 17.38 -3.52 -7.85
C LEU A 418 17.41 -2.01 -7.62
N THR A 419 16.62 -1.47 -6.67
CA THR A 419 16.65 -0.03 -6.36
C THR A 419 17.89 0.44 -5.59
N VAL A 420 18.30 -0.27 -4.55
CA VAL A 420 19.31 0.23 -3.59
C VAL A 420 20.73 -0.21 -3.95
N THR A 421 20.88 -1.40 -4.54
CA THR A 421 22.19 -1.97 -4.88
C THR A 421 22.50 -1.78 -6.35
N SER A 422 21.58 -2.19 -7.23
CA SER A 422 21.83 -2.18 -8.68
C SER A 422 21.52 -0.84 -9.33
N LYS A 423 20.67 -0.01 -8.71
CA LYS A 423 20.14 1.27 -9.26
C LYS A 423 19.32 1.09 -10.54
N ASP A 424 18.68 -0.08 -10.70
CA ASP A 424 17.78 -0.41 -11.80
C ASP A 424 16.33 -0.06 -11.44
N TYR A 425 16.03 1.24 -11.40
CA TYR A 425 14.74 1.75 -10.94
C TYR A 425 13.58 1.39 -11.87
N SER A 426 13.82 1.32 -13.18
CA SER A 426 12.84 0.94 -14.21
C SER A 426 12.35 -0.50 -14.03
N TYR A 427 13.26 -1.47 -13.93
CA TYR A 427 12.93 -2.87 -13.66
C TYR A 427 12.28 -3.04 -12.29
N ALA A 428 12.80 -2.39 -11.25
CA ALA A 428 12.21 -2.42 -9.92
C ALA A 428 10.75 -1.92 -9.93
N SER A 429 10.50 -0.82 -10.62
CA SER A 429 9.16 -0.23 -10.75
C SER A 429 8.20 -1.15 -11.51
N ALA A 430 8.67 -1.77 -12.60
CA ALA A 430 7.88 -2.76 -13.35
C ALA A 430 7.56 -4.00 -12.50
N ILE A 431 8.52 -4.53 -11.74
CA ILE A 431 8.29 -5.63 -10.79
C ILE A 431 7.29 -5.20 -9.70
N GLY A 432 7.37 -3.96 -9.21
CA GLY A 432 6.43 -3.40 -8.24
C GLY A 432 4.99 -3.41 -8.75
N ILE A 433 4.77 -3.00 -10.00
CA ILE A 433 3.46 -3.09 -10.66
C ILE A 433 3.00 -4.55 -10.76
N LEU A 434 3.88 -5.48 -11.16
CA LEU A 434 3.54 -6.90 -11.26
C LEU A 434 3.14 -7.48 -9.90
N VAL A 435 3.88 -7.17 -8.82
CA VAL A 435 3.54 -7.57 -7.45
C VAL A 435 2.18 -7.01 -7.03
N PHE A 436 1.90 -5.75 -7.34
CA PHE A 436 0.60 -5.13 -7.09
C PHE A 436 -0.53 -5.86 -7.82
N VAL A 437 -0.38 -6.09 -9.13
CA VAL A 437 -1.38 -6.78 -9.96
C VAL A 437 -1.63 -8.19 -9.44
N ILE A 438 -0.58 -8.95 -9.14
CA ILE A 438 -0.68 -10.30 -8.58
C ILE A 438 -1.44 -10.26 -7.24
N SER A 439 -1.05 -9.36 -6.33
CA SER A 439 -1.69 -9.21 -5.02
C SER A 439 -3.16 -8.82 -5.15
N ALA A 440 -3.49 -7.88 -6.04
CA ALA A 440 -4.85 -7.42 -6.30
C ALA A 440 -5.74 -8.53 -6.89
N VAL A 441 -5.21 -9.30 -7.85
CA VAL A 441 -5.93 -10.43 -8.46
C VAL A 441 -6.21 -11.52 -7.41
N PHE A 442 -5.21 -11.92 -6.62
CA PHE A 442 -5.41 -12.90 -5.55
C PHE A 442 -6.41 -12.40 -4.49
N SER A 443 -6.29 -11.14 -4.08
CA SER A 443 -7.21 -10.51 -3.13
C SER A 443 -8.65 -10.55 -3.65
N LEU A 444 -8.87 -10.09 -4.88
CA LEU A 444 -10.19 -10.01 -5.50
C LEU A 444 -10.83 -11.39 -5.69
N ILE A 445 -10.06 -12.37 -6.18
CA ILE A 445 -10.54 -13.75 -6.36
C ILE A 445 -10.91 -14.37 -5.02
N THR A 446 -10.06 -14.23 -4.01
CA THR A 446 -10.27 -14.86 -2.71
C THR A 446 -11.44 -14.21 -1.97
N TYR A 447 -11.50 -12.88 -1.97
CA TYR A 447 -12.57 -12.12 -1.34
C TYR A 447 -13.93 -12.47 -1.95
N ARG A 448 -14.04 -12.47 -3.29
CA ARG A 448 -15.29 -12.79 -4.00
C ARG A 448 -15.78 -14.23 -3.80
N ARG A 449 -14.87 -15.18 -3.56
CA ARG A 449 -15.20 -16.61 -3.38
C ARG A 449 -15.47 -17.00 -1.92
N THR A 450 -15.29 -16.08 -0.97
CA THR A 450 -15.38 -16.41 0.45
C THR A 450 -16.82 -16.40 0.95
N SER A 451 -17.23 -17.45 1.67
CA SER A 451 -18.56 -17.57 2.28
C SER A 451 -18.87 -16.45 3.30
N ALA A 452 -17.86 -15.88 3.94
CA ALA A 452 -17.96 -14.68 4.79
C ALA A 452 -18.54 -13.47 4.04
N TYR A 453 -18.25 -13.30 2.75
CA TYR A 453 -18.86 -12.26 1.92
C TYR A 453 -20.30 -12.63 1.52
N ASN A 454 -20.53 -13.91 1.21
CA ASN A 454 -21.85 -14.36 0.73
C ASN A 454 -22.89 -14.53 1.84
N ASN A 455 -22.47 -14.75 3.09
CA ASN A 455 -23.32 -15.07 4.23
C ASN A 455 -23.19 -14.05 5.38
N GLU A 456 -22.72 -12.83 5.09
CA GLU A 456 -22.60 -11.76 6.09
C GLU A 456 -23.96 -11.44 6.74
N GLU A 457 -25.06 -11.67 6.01
CA GLU A 457 -26.45 -11.54 6.49
C GLU A 457 -26.97 -12.75 7.29
N ALA A 458 -26.30 -13.91 7.25
CA ALA A 458 -26.82 -15.14 7.87
C ALA A 458 -26.44 -15.29 9.36
N PHE A 459 -25.58 -14.41 9.88
CA PHE A 459 -25.05 -14.45 11.26
C PHE A 459 -25.17 -13.11 12.01
N GLN A 460 -25.87 -12.12 11.44
CA GLN A 460 -26.43 -10.98 12.18
C GLN A 460 -27.82 -11.35 12.68
#